data_AF-A0A4R5UGW8-F1
#
_entry.id   AF-A0A4R5UGW8-F1
#
_cell.length_a   1.000
_cell.length_b   1.000
_cell.length_c   1.000
_cell.angle_alpha   90.00
_cell.angle_beta   90.00
_cell.angle_gamma   90.00
#
_symmetry.space_group_name_H-M   'P 1'
#
loop_
_entity.id
_entity.type
_entity.pdbx_description
1 polymer ?
#
loop_
_entity_poly.entity_id
_entity_poly.type
_entity_poly.pdbx_seq_one_letter_code
_entity_poly.pdbx_strand_id
1 'polypeptide(L)' 'MAEDEEFPEPEAGKRGQSRGERARQAAAAREEQRRAKAAAKLRENLMRRKSQARARRAGEADDSQGLPAAKTDESS' A
#
# COMPACT_ATOMS: atom_id res chain seq x y z
N MET A 1 -46.77 -15.47 35.99
CA MET A 1 -45.87 -15.46 34.83
C MET A 1 -44.86 -14.37 35.11
N ALA A 2 -43.68 -14.76 35.62
CA ALA A 2 -42.56 -13.85 35.73
C ALA A 2 -41.88 -13.89 34.36
N GLU A 3 -41.76 -12.73 33.74
CA GLU A 3 -41.13 -12.58 32.43
C GLU A 3 -39.64 -12.88 32.59
N ASP A 4 -39.16 -13.88 31.86
CA ASP A 4 -37.74 -14.18 31.71
C ASP A 4 -37.09 -13.01 30.95
N GLU A 5 -36.68 -11.97 31.68
CA GLU A 5 -35.75 -10.95 31.16
C GLU A 5 -34.36 -11.59 31.04
N GLU A 6 -34.13 -12.26 29.92
CA GLU A 6 -32.83 -12.72 29.48
C GLU A 6 -32.00 -11.50 29.07
N PHE A 7 -31.31 -10.90 30.04
CA PHE A 7 -30.32 -9.84 29.79
C PHE A 7 -29.22 -10.41 28.88
N PRO A 8 -29.04 -9.91 27.64
CA PRO A 8 -27.95 -10.37 26.80
C PRO A 8 -26.63 -10.02 27.47
N GLU A 9 -25.80 -11.03 27.73
CA GLU A 9 -24.48 -10.87 28.33
C GLU A 9 -23.71 -9.75 27.60
N PRO A 10 -23.07 -8.82 28.32
CA PRO A 10 -22.23 -7.82 27.67
C PRO A 10 -21.04 -8.54 27.05
N GLU A 11 -21.12 -8.72 25.72
CA GLU A 11 -20.02 -9.05 24.81
C GLU A 11 -18.72 -8.54 25.42
N ALA A 12 -17.87 -9.48 25.85
CA ALA A 12 -16.63 -9.20 26.56
C ALA A 12 -15.72 -8.35 25.67
N GLY A 13 -15.95 -7.04 25.74
CA GLY A 13 -15.31 -6.04 24.91
C GLY A 13 -13.82 -6.13 25.13
N LYS A 14 -13.12 -6.65 24.11
CA LYS A 14 -11.66 -6.58 23.85
C LYS A 14 -10.90 -5.88 24.97
N ARG A 15 -10.72 -6.57 26.10
CA ARG A 15 -10.07 -5.99 27.28
C ARG A 15 -8.60 -5.79 26.96
N GLY A 16 -8.27 -4.53 26.67
CA GLY A 16 -6.95 -3.95 26.90
C GLY A 16 -5.83 -4.44 25.99
N GLN A 17 -5.88 -4.12 24.69
CA GLN A 17 -4.60 -3.96 23.99
C GLN A 17 -3.85 -2.79 24.62
N SER A 18 -2.66 -3.04 25.14
CA SER A 18 -1.79 -1.98 25.66
C SER A 18 -1.51 -0.96 24.55
N ARG A 19 -1.24 0.30 24.91
CA ARG A 19 -0.88 1.34 23.92
C ARG A 19 0.28 0.89 23.02
N GLY A 20 1.20 0.08 23.55
CA GLY A 20 2.29 -0.54 22.81
C GLY A 20 1.85 -1.58 21.79
N GLU A 21 0.86 -2.42 22.10
CA GLU A 21 0.31 -3.40 21.15
C GLU A 21 -0.45 -2.74 20.01
N ARG A 22 -1.26 -1.72 20.32
CA ARG A 22 -1.93 -0.90 19.29
C ARG A 22 -0.92 -0.22 18.37
N ALA A 23 0.17 0.30 18.92
CA ALA A 23 1.24 0.92 18.13
C ALA A 23 1.94 -0.09 17.22
N ARG A 24 2.24 -1.30 17.72
CA ARG A 24 2.83 -2.39 16.92
C ARG A 24 1.90 -2.85 15.79
N GLN A 25 0.60 -3.02 16.08
CA GLN A 25 -0.39 -3.39 15.06
C GLN A 25 -0.55 -2.31 13.99
N ALA A 26 -0.59 -1.03 14.40
CA ALA A 26 -0.63 0.09 13.46
C ALA A 26 0.63 0.19 12.58
N ALA A 27 1.81 -0.11 13.14
CA ALA A 27 3.05 -0.17 12.37
C ALA A 27 3.04 -1.31 11.34
N ALA A 28 2.62 -2.52 11.74
CA ALA A 28 2.50 -3.67 10.85
C ALA A 28 1.51 -3.40 9.69
N ALA A 29 0.36 -2.81 9.98
CA ALA A 29 -0.63 -2.44 8.96
C ALA A 29 -0.07 -1.41 7.96
N ARG A 30 0.74 -0.45 8.41
CA ARG A 30 1.41 0.53 7.52
C ARG A 30 2.45 -0.14 6.64
N GLU A 31 3.22 -1.09 7.16
CA GLU A 31 4.17 -1.86 6.35
C GLU A 31 3.47 -2.69 5.28
N GLU A 32 2.38 -3.36 5.63
CA GLU A 32 1.57 -4.12 4.68
C GLU A 32 1.01 -3.23 3.57
N GLN A 33 0.48 -2.05 3.91
CA GLN A 33 0.05 -1.06 2.91
C GLN A 33 1.19 -0.60 2.00
N ARG A 34 2.40 -0.39 2.53
CA ARG A 34 3.57 -0.04 1.71
C ARG A 34 3.93 -1.18 0.76
N ARG A 35 3.93 -2.43 1.23
CA ARG A 35 4.18 -3.62 0.41
C ARG A 35 3.14 -3.77 -0.71
N ALA A 36 1.86 -3.60 -0.39
CA ALA A 36 0.78 -3.65 -1.37
C ALA A 36 0.93 -2.57 -2.46
N LYS A 37 1.23 -1.33 -2.06
CA LYS A 37 1.50 -0.22 -2.99
C LYS A 37 2.73 -0.49 -3.86
N ALA A 38 3.80 -1.03 -3.28
CA ALA A 38 5.01 -1.39 -4.03
C ALA A 38 4.73 -2.48 -5.07
N ALA A 39 3.97 -3.51 -4.71
CA ALA A 39 3.58 -4.58 -5.63
C ALA A 39 2.69 -4.06 -6.77
N ALA A 40 1.70 -3.22 -6.46
CA ALA A 40 0.84 -2.59 -7.47
C ALA A 40 1.67 -1.73 -8.45
N LYS A 41 2.56 -0.88 -7.92
CA LYS A 41 3.47 -0.03 -8.71
C LYS A 41 4.42 -0.87 -9.57
N LEU A 42 4.90 -2.00 -9.06
CA LEU A 42 5.76 -2.91 -9.83
C LEU A 42 5.01 -3.49 -11.03
N ARG A 43 3.76 -3.94 -10.84
CA ARG A 43 2.92 -4.46 -11.94
C ARG A 43 2.71 -3.40 -13.02
N GLU A 44 2.37 -2.17 -12.62
CA GLU A 44 2.22 -1.04 -13.53
C GLU A 44 3.53 -0.77 -14.32
N ASN A 45 4.67 -0.72 -13.62
CA ASN A 45 5.96 -0.47 -14.25
C ASN A 45 6.33 -1.56 -15.27
N LEU A 46 6.07 -2.83 -14.95
CA LEU A 46 6.29 -3.95 -15.85
C LEU A 46 5.40 -3.85 -17.10
N MET A 47 4.12 -3.50 -16.92
CA MET A 47 3.20 -3.31 -18.05
C MET A 47 3.65 -2.16 -18.96
N ARG A 48 4.06 -1.02 -18.37
CA ARG A 48 4.62 0.12 -19.13
C ARG A 48 5.91 -0.23 -19.86
N ARG A 49 6.82 -0.98 -19.24
CA ARG A 49 8.04 -1.46 -19.91
C ARG A 49 7.71 -2.40 -21.06
N LYS A 50 6.72 -3.29 -20.89
CA LYS A 50 6.28 -4.22 -21.93
C LYS A 50 5.69 -3.51 -23.14
N SER A 51 4.84 -2.49 -22.93
CA SER A 51 4.30 -1.70 -24.04
C SER A 51 5.41 -0.95 -24.77
N GLN A 52 6.31 -0.29 -24.04
CA GLN A 52 7.48 0.39 -24.64
C GLN A 52 8.37 -0.57 -25.45
N ALA A 53 8.68 -1.76 -24.93
CA ALA A 53 9.49 -2.73 -25.65
C ALA A 53 8.80 -3.24 -26.94
N ARG A 54 7.47 -3.32 -26.95
CA ARG A 54 6.69 -3.64 -28.14
C ARG A 54 6.73 -2.50 -29.16
N ALA A 55 6.50 -1.26 -28.73
CA ALA A 55 6.57 -0.07 -29.57
C ALA A 55 7.95 0.06 -30.25
N ARG A 56 9.04 -0.09 -29.49
CA ARG A 56 10.41 -0.08 -30.03
C ARG A 56 10.66 -1.18 -31.06
N ARG A 57 10.09 -2.37 -30.88
CA ARG A 57 10.19 -3.46 -31.88
C ARG A 57 9.37 -3.16 -33.13
N ALA A 58 8.21 -2.53 -32.97
CA ALA A 58 7.35 -2.12 -34.08
C ALA A 58 7.88 -0.88 -34.84
N GLY A 59 8.95 -0.24 -34.35
CA GLY A 59 9.47 1.00 -34.92
C GLY A 59 8.60 2.22 -34.62
N GLU A 60 7.71 2.13 -33.63
CA GLU A 60 6.89 3.26 -33.18
C GLU A 60 7.75 4.29 -32.44
N ALA A 61 7.43 5.58 -32.64
CA ALA A 61 8.09 6.67 -31.94
C ALA A 61 7.89 6.54 -30.42
N ASP A 62 8.96 6.68 -29.65
CA ASP A 62 8.89 6.69 -28.18
C ASP A 62 8.47 8.10 -27.73
N ASP A 63 7.18 8.31 -27.49
CA ASP A 63 6.63 9.58 -26.98
C ASP A 63 7.02 9.87 -25.52
N SER A 64 7.92 9.07 -24.91
CA SER A 64 8.37 9.35 -23.56
C SER A 64 9.13 10.67 -23.49
N GLN A 65 8.60 11.60 -22.70
CA GLN A 65 9.32 12.80 -22.30
C GLN A 65 10.57 12.37 -21.53
N GLY A 66 11.74 12.89 -21.93
CA GLY A 66 13.03 12.54 -21.35
C GLY A 66 13.05 12.65 -19.82
N LEU A 67 13.92 11.85 -19.19
CA LEU A 67 14.10 11.95 -17.74
C LEU A 67 14.58 13.35 -17.37
N PRO A 68 14.05 13.98 -16.30
CA PRO A 68 14.52 15.28 -15.87
C PRO A 68 16.02 15.20 -15.56
N ALA A 69 16.76 16.24 -15.95
CA ALA A 69 18.18 16.34 -15.64
C ALA A 69 18.38 16.12 -14.13
N ALA A 70 19.37 15.28 -13.78
CA ALA A 70 19.77 15.13 -12.38
C ALA A 70 20.12 16.53 -11.86
N LYS A 71 19.56 16.91 -10.69
CA LYS A 71 19.94 18.14 -10.02
C LYS A 71 21.43 18.05 -9.70
N THR A 72 22.24 18.73 -10.50
CA THR A 72 23.58 19.13 -10.10
C THR A 72 23.38 20.22 -9.07
N ASP A 73 24.08 20.14 -7.94
CA ASP A 73 24.01 21.04 -6.79
C ASP A 73 22.96 20.63 -5.73
N GLU A 74 23.42 19.83 -4.77
CA GLU A 74 23.18 19.96 -3.32
C GLU A 74 24.02 18.87 -2.63
N SER A 75 25.34 18.93 -2.84
CA SER A 75 26.34 18.23 -2.01
C SER A 75 27.34 19.27 -1.52
N SER A 76 27.02 19.90 -0.39
CA SER A 76 27.94 20.59 0.51
C SER A 76 27.48 20.35 1.95
#